data_AF-A0A1V2CDS1-F1
#
_entry.id   AF-A0A1V2CDS1-F1
#
_cell.length_a   1.000
_cell.length_b   1.000
_cell.length_c   1.000
_cell.angle_alpha   90.00
_cell.angle_beta   90.00
_cell.angle_gamma   90.00
#
_symmetry.space_group_name_H-M   'P 1'
#
loop_
_entity.id
_entity.type
_entity.pdbx_description
1 polymer ?
#
loop_
_entity_poly.entity_id
_entity_poly.type
_entity_poly.pdbx_seq_one_letter_code
_entity_poly.pdbx_strand_id
1 'polypeptide(L)'
;MNKYTVLKWEKLLLWLIPPILRKKTHFDWLDVLLTPLHTIYEEILYKMQHTGQVIYLEKVLNDTYNPTKIYNPNLSTEQKRLEELIYIDESVKPTLQYVYLHKEYYEPDGTLIIPQLKVFTHEEYKNRNNKTVYLAHRSDYTTIAYANFRVFIPESLITNQTIIVEPNKSVQSEAIKVANIEYHNLLNFYKLAGKSYESYSYTSGNRI
;
A
#
# COMPACT_ATOMS: atom_id res chain seq x y z
N MET A 1 9.21 -20.03 8.74
CA MET A 1 8.34 -20.70 7.75
C MET A 1 7.80 -21.97 8.37
N ASN A 2 6.49 -22.09 8.57
CA ASN A 2 5.89 -23.29 9.14
C ASN A 2 5.57 -24.27 7.99
N LYS A 3 6.17 -25.47 8.02
CA LYS A 3 6.09 -26.52 6.97
C LYS A 3 4.68 -27.10 6.74
N TYR A 4 3.65 -26.61 7.43
CA TYR A 4 2.36 -27.29 7.57
C TYR A 4 1.28 -26.82 6.58
N THR A 5 1.47 -25.71 5.86
CA THR A 5 0.47 -25.17 4.91
C THR A 5 0.69 -25.55 3.46
N VAL A 6 1.85 -26.14 3.12
CA VAL A 6 2.18 -26.53 1.74
C VAL A 6 1.79 -27.99 1.52
N LEU A 7 0.79 -28.22 0.67
CA LEU A 7 0.39 -29.56 0.26
C LEU A 7 1.44 -30.17 -0.66
N LYS A 8 1.88 -31.39 -0.34
CA LYS A 8 2.75 -32.19 -1.20
C LYS A 8 1.88 -33.10 -2.06
N TRP A 9 1.50 -32.61 -3.25
CA TRP A 9 0.59 -33.29 -4.17
C TRP A 9 1.00 -34.72 -4.50
N GLU A 10 2.27 -34.98 -4.78
CA GLU A 10 2.80 -36.32 -5.05
C GLU A 10 2.50 -37.33 -3.92
N LYS A 11 2.64 -36.88 -2.66
CA LYS A 11 2.42 -37.74 -1.49
C LYS A 11 0.94 -37.95 -1.24
N LEU A 12 0.13 -36.91 -1.42
CA LEU A 12 -1.32 -36.97 -1.28
C LEU A 12 -1.92 -37.92 -2.31
N LEU A 13 -1.47 -37.83 -3.56
CA LEU A 13 -1.89 -38.69 -4.66
C LEU A 13 -1.57 -40.17 -4.35
N LEU A 14 -0.38 -40.43 -3.82
CA LEU A 14 0.03 -41.77 -3.39
C LEU A 14 -0.80 -42.33 -2.23
N TRP A 15 -1.29 -41.45 -1.34
CA TRP A 15 -2.15 -41.82 -0.20
C TRP A 15 -3.61 -42.04 -0.61
N LEU A 16 -4.09 -41.31 -1.62
CA LEU A 16 -5.47 -41.42 -2.10
C LEU A 16 -5.68 -42.63 -3.03
N ILE A 17 -4.62 -43.06 -3.74
CA ILE A 17 -4.67 -44.23 -4.60
C ILE A 17 -4.66 -45.53 -3.77
N PRO A 18 -5.63 -46.46 -3.99
CA PRO A 18 -5.61 -47.78 -3.38
C PRO A 18 -4.32 -48.54 -3.72
N PRO A 19 -3.74 -49.34 -2.82
CA PRO A 19 -2.47 -50.05 -3.05
C PRO A 19 -2.45 -50.88 -4.36
N ILE A 20 -3.60 -51.40 -4.77
CA ILE A 20 -3.78 -52.24 -5.96
C ILE A 20 -3.58 -51.44 -7.26
N LEU A 21 -3.88 -50.14 -7.24
CA LEU A 21 -3.83 -49.23 -8.39
C LEU A 21 -2.59 -48.33 -8.39
N ARG A 22 -1.65 -48.51 -7.45
CA ARG A 22 -0.42 -47.71 -7.32
C ARG A 22 0.67 -48.09 -8.33
N LYS A 23 0.27 -48.43 -9.56
CA LYS A 23 1.20 -48.65 -10.67
C LYS A 23 1.63 -47.29 -11.24
N LYS A 24 2.88 -47.19 -11.67
CA LYS A 24 3.46 -45.93 -12.18
C LYS A 24 2.62 -45.29 -13.29
N THR A 25 2.10 -46.10 -14.22
CA THR A 25 1.25 -45.61 -15.33
C THR A 25 -0.05 -44.96 -14.87
N HIS A 26 -0.66 -45.48 -13.81
CA HIS A 26 -1.93 -44.94 -13.30
C HIS A 26 -1.70 -43.68 -12.47
N PHE A 27 -0.57 -43.63 -11.75
CA PHE A 27 -0.10 -42.44 -11.04
C PHE A 27 0.16 -41.29 -12.01
N ASP A 28 0.98 -41.51 -13.04
CA ASP A 28 1.36 -40.47 -14.01
C ASP A 28 0.13 -39.94 -14.76
N TRP A 29 -0.83 -40.81 -15.09
CA TRP A 29 -2.08 -40.40 -15.73
C TRP A 29 -2.96 -39.52 -14.83
N LEU A 30 -3.07 -39.89 -13.54
CA LEU A 30 -3.84 -39.11 -12.58
C LEU A 30 -3.18 -37.76 -12.26
N ASP A 31 -1.85 -37.71 -12.25
CA ASP A 31 -1.06 -36.49 -12.01
C ASP A 31 -1.28 -35.45 -13.12
N VAL A 32 -1.30 -35.91 -14.38
CA VAL A 32 -1.65 -35.05 -15.53
C VAL A 32 -3.08 -34.50 -15.41
N LEU A 33 -4.04 -35.33 -14.98
CA LEU A 33 -5.42 -34.87 -14.78
C LEU A 33 -5.57 -33.87 -13.63
N LEU A 34 -4.71 -33.95 -12.61
CA LEU A 34 -4.72 -33.06 -11.45
C LEU A 34 -3.87 -31.80 -11.64
N THR A 35 -3.12 -31.69 -12.74
CA THR A 35 -2.31 -30.51 -13.08
C THR A 35 -3.09 -29.18 -13.04
N PRO A 36 -4.30 -29.04 -13.62
CA PRO A 36 -5.07 -27.79 -13.51
C PRO A 36 -5.54 -27.49 -12.08
N LEU A 37 -5.72 -28.52 -11.24
CA LEU A 37 -6.04 -28.31 -9.82
C LEU A 37 -4.82 -27.79 -9.07
N HIS A 38 -3.61 -28.27 -9.42
CA HIS A 38 -2.36 -27.78 -8.86
C HIS A 38 -2.15 -26.29 -9.16
N THR A 39 -2.40 -25.85 -10.39
CA THR A 39 -2.27 -24.43 -10.76
C THR A 39 -3.26 -23.55 -10.00
N ILE A 40 -4.53 -23.99 -9.88
CA ILE A 40 -5.55 -23.28 -9.08
C ILE A 40 -5.15 -23.23 -7.61
N TYR A 41 -4.63 -24.34 -7.06
CA TYR A 41 -4.16 -24.38 -5.69
C TYR A 41 -3.01 -23.42 -5.44
N GLU A 42 -2.01 -23.38 -6.32
CA GLU A 42 -0.87 -22.45 -6.23
C GLU A 42 -1.36 -21.00 -6.27
N GLU A 43 -2.27 -20.66 -7.19
CA GLU A 43 -2.84 -19.32 -7.28
C GLU A 43 -3.65 -18.93 -6.04
N ILE A 44 -4.49 -19.84 -5.53
CA ILE A 44 -5.30 -19.59 -4.34
C ILE A 44 -4.40 -19.51 -3.11
N LEU A 45 -3.39 -20.37 -2.99
CA LEU A 45 -2.41 -20.34 -1.91
C LEU A 45 -1.66 -19.01 -1.92
N TYR A 46 -1.22 -18.54 -3.09
CA TYR A 46 -0.64 -17.22 -3.28
C TYR A 46 -1.62 -16.13 -2.78
N LYS A 47 -2.86 -16.12 -3.29
CA LYS A 47 -3.89 -15.13 -2.90
C LYS A 47 -4.22 -15.18 -1.39
N MET A 48 -4.26 -16.36 -0.77
CA MET A 48 -4.53 -16.54 0.67
C MET A 48 -3.35 -16.18 1.56
N GLN A 49 -2.10 -16.40 1.11
CA GLN A 49 -0.90 -16.02 1.85
C GLN A 49 -0.68 -14.51 1.85
N HIS A 50 -1.21 -13.80 0.86
CA HIS A 50 -1.16 -12.34 0.75
C HIS A 50 -2.25 -11.61 1.58
N THR A 51 -2.52 -12.08 2.80
CA THR A 51 -3.35 -11.35 3.76
C THR A 51 -2.49 -10.65 4.81
N GLY A 52 -2.25 -9.36 4.62
CA GLY A 52 -1.57 -8.51 5.61
C GLY A 52 -0.86 -7.29 5.03
N GLN A 53 -1.66 -6.27 4.67
CA GLN A 53 -1.35 -4.83 4.64
C GLN A 53 -0.08 -4.33 3.92
N VAL A 54 -0.28 -3.33 3.04
CA VAL A 54 0.69 -2.40 2.43
C VAL A 54 1.88 -3.06 1.72
N ILE A 55 2.75 -3.78 2.43
CA ILE A 55 3.96 -4.44 1.92
C ILE A 55 3.66 -5.39 0.75
N TYR A 56 2.56 -6.15 0.83
CA TYR A 56 2.17 -7.05 -0.26
C TYR A 56 1.61 -6.31 -1.46
N LEU A 57 0.85 -5.23 -1.25
CA LEU A 57 0.33 -4.43 -2.35
C LEU A 57 1.49 -3.73 -3.08
N GLU A 58 2.47 -3.20 -2.35
CA GLU A 58 3.72 -2.68 -2.94
C GLU A 58 4.43 -3.75 -3.76
N LYS A 59 4.55 -4.98 -3.24
CA LYS A 59 5.17 -6.08 -3.98
C LYS A 59 4.42 -6.38 -5.28
N VAL A 60 3.10 -6.61 -5.23
CA VAL A 60 2.32 -6.96 -6.41
C VAL A 60 2.36 -5.83 -7.46
N LEU A 61 2.32 -4.57 -7.02
CA LEU A 61 2.46 -3.43 -7.92
C LEU A 61 3.83 -3.41 -8.61
N ASN A 62 4.92 -3.65 -7.87
CA ASN A 62 6.26 -3.70 -8.47
C ASN A 62 6.45 -4.92 -9.38
N ASP A 63 5.96 -6.09 -9.00
CA ASP A 63 6.06 -7.30 -9.82
C ASP A 63 5.29 -7.12 -11.15
N THR A 64 4.17 -6.39 -11.13
CA THR A 64 3.34 -6.13 -12.32
C THR A 64 3.89 -5.01 -13.21
N TYR A 65 4.27 -3.87 -12.62
CA TYR A 65 4.61 -2.65 -13.38
C TYR A 65 6.12 -2.38 -13.46
N ASN A 66 6.93 -3.04 -12.64
CA ASN A 66 8.39 -2.91 -12.62
C ASN A 66 9.10 -4.27 -12.57
N PRO A 67 8.89 -5.16 -13.55
CA PRO A 67 9.45 -6.52 -13.53
C PRO A 67 10.99 -6.54 -13.60
N THR A 68 11.62 -5.41 -13.91
CA THR A 68 13.08 -5.29 -14.01
C THR A 68 13.77 -5.23 -12.65
N LYS A 69 13.07 -4.81 -11.59
CA LYS A 69 13.64 -4.62 -10.26
C LYS A 69 13.03 -5.60 -9.26
N ILE A 70 13.88 -6.21 -8.44
CA ILE A 70 13.44 -7.15 -7.41
C ILE A 70 12.97 -6.36 -6.20
N TYR A 71 11.69 -6.47 -5.86
CA TYR A 71 11.14 -5.80 -4.69
C TYR A 71 11.64 -6.43 -3.39
N ASN A 72 12.26 -5.62 -2.52
CA ASN A 72 12.65 -6.03 -1.17
C ASN A 72 11.79 -5.32 -0.11
N PRO A 73 11.00 -6.06 0.69
CA PRO A 73 10.08 -5.48 1.67
C PRO A 73 10.77 -4.78 2.85
N ASN A 74 12.03 -5.09 3.11
CA ASN A 74 12.76 -4.56 4.27
C ASN A 74 13.44 -3.20 4.00
N LEU A 75 13.31 -2.66 2.79
CA LEU A 75 13.87 -1.37 2.43
C LEU A 75 13.09 -0.23 3.07
N SER A 76 13.82 0.81 3.50
CA SER A 76 13.19 2.05 3.95
C SER A 76 12.54 2.80 2.79
N THR A 77 11.59 3.68 3.08
CA THR A 77 10.91 4.51 2.05
C THR A 77 11.90 5.29 1.19
N GLU A 78 12.97 5.82 1.78
CA GLU A 78 14.02 6.53 1.04
C GLU A 78 14.80 5.62 0.10
N GLN A 79 15.12 4.40 0.55
CA GLN A 79 15.81 3.41 -0.29
C GLN A 79 14.91 2.96 -1.45
N LYS A 80 13.62 2.69 -1.18
CA LYS A 80 12.63 2.41 -2.22
C LYS A 80 12.53 3.54 -3.24
N ARG A 81 12.61 4.80 -2.78
CA ARG A 81 12.59 5.98 -3.66
C ARG A 81 13.82 6.04 -4.57
N LEU A 82 15.02 5.81 -4.01
CA LEU A 82 16.29 5.76 -4.75
C LEU A 82 16.34 4.61 -5.76
N GLU A 83 15.77 3.47 -5.41
CA GLU A 83 15.68 2.30 -6.29
C GLU A 83 14.55 2.43 -7.33
N GLU A 84 13.80 3.54 -7.32
CA GLU A 84 12.61 3.79 -8.15
C GLU A 84 11.59 2.64 -8.10
N LEU A 85 11.26 2.21 -6.89
CA LEU A 85 10.21 1.22 -6.61
C LEU A 85 8.89 1.93 -6.30
N ILE A 86 7.78 1.35 -6.74
CA ILE A 86 6.45 1.80 -6.32
C ILE A 86 6.31 1.51 -4.83
N TYR A 87 5.97 2.53 -4.04
CA TYR A 87 5.78 2.36 -2.60
C TYR A 87 4.50 3.05 -2.13
N ILE A 88 4.01 2.65 -0.97
CA ILE A 88 2.77 3.15 -0.40
C ILE A 88 3.07 3.79 0.94
N ASP A 89 2.50 4.97 1.15
CA ASP A 89 2.54 5.64 2.44
C ASP A 89 1.12 5.79 2.98
N GLU A 90 0.96 5.61 4.29
CA GLU A 90 -0.32 5.84 4.93
C GLU A 90 -0.53 7.35 5.09
N SER A 91 -1.64 7.84 4.55
CA SER A 91 -2.00 9.23 4.73
C SER A 91 -2.57 9.40 6.13
N VAL A 92 -1.81 10.04 7.01
CA VAL A 92 -2.32 10.41 8.33
C VAL A 92 -3.27 11.59 8.14
N LYS A 93 -4.58 11.32 8.20
CA LYS A 93 -5.58 12.38 8.29
C LYS A 93 -5.22 13.26 9.49
N PRO A 94 -5.03 14.59 9.32
CA PRO A 94 -4.71 15.44 10.45
C PRO A 94 -5.82 15.35 11.49
N THR A 95 -5.44 15.17 12.75
CA THR A 95 -6.40 15.18 13.85
C THR A 95 -6.92 16.59 14.04
N LEU A 96 -8.25 16.73 14.13
CA LEU A 96 -8.88 18.01 14.45
C LEU A 96 -8.42 18.44 15.84
N GLN A 97 -7.67 19.55 15.91
CA GLN A 97 -7.34 20.21 17.15
C GLN A 97 -8.19 21.48 17.25
N TYR A 98 -8.93 21.61 18.35
CA TYR A 98 -9.76 22.79 18.60
C TYR A 98 -8.90 23.93 19.15
N VAL A 99 -9.05 25.12 18.57
CA VAL A 99 -8.52 26.35 19.14
C VAL A 99 -9.64 26.97 19.98
N TYR A 100 -9.47 26.98 21.30
CA TYR A 100 -10.43 27.59 22.22
C TYR A 100 -10.25 29.10 22.26
N LEU A 101 -11.35 29.84 22.33
CA LEU A 101 -11.32 31.29 22.59
C LEU A 101 -11.04 31.55 24.07
N HIS A 102 -10.42 32.69 24.40
CA HIS A 102 -10.02 33.05 25.79
C HIS A 102 -11.15 32.90 26.83
N LYS A 103 -12.41 33.06 26.42
CA LYS A 103 -13.61 32.90 27.24
C LYS A 103 -13.97 31.45 27.60
N GLU A 104 -13.38 30.45 26.93
CA GLU A 104 -13.70 29.02 27.06
C GLU A 104 -12.66 28.26 27.91
N TYR A 105 -11.69 28.96 28.50
CA TYR A 105 -10.57 28.37 29.27
C TYR A 105 -10.90 28.10 30.75
N TYR A 106 -12.10 28.46 31.19
CA TYR A 106 -12.52 28.36 32.57
C TYR A 106 -13.53 27.23 32.73
N GLU A 107 -13.21 26.25 33.57
CA GLU A 107 -14.23 25.36 34.14
C GLU A 107 -15.17 26.17 35.06
N PRO A 108 -16.39 25.68 35.36
CA PRO A 108 -17.32 26.34 36.28
C PRO A 108 -16.71 26.64 37.67
N ASP A 109 -15.64 25.93 38.05
CA ASP A 109 -14.89 26.12 39.30
C ASP A 109 -13.76 27.18 39.20
N GLY A 110 -13.57 27.82 38.04
CA GLY A 110 -12.60 28.91 37.82
C GLY A 110 -11.16 28.46 37.55
N THR A 111 -10.89 27.16 37.48
CA THR A 111 -9.55 26.62 37.18
C THR A 111 -9.21 26.80 35.69
N LEU A 112 -8.05 27.40 35.42
CA LEU A 112 -7.59 27.70 34.06
C LEU A 112 -6.88 26.48 33.46
N ILE A 113 -7.40 25.93 32.37
CA ILE A 113 -6.74 24.87 31.59
C ILE A 113 -6.25 25.48 30.28
N ILE A 114 -4.99 25.93 30.23
CA ILE A 114 -4.40 26.40 28.97
C ILE A 114 -3.81 25.19 28.22
N PRO A 115 -4.42 24.70 27.12
CA PRO A 115 -3.69 23.91 26.13
C PRO A 115 -2.51 24.73 25.61
N GLN A 116 -1.28 24.35 26.00
CA GLN A 116 -0.07 24.96 25.48
C GLN A 116 0.11 24.59 24.01
N LEU A 117 -0.34 25.45 23.11
CA LEU A 117 0.06 25.43 21.71
C LEU A 117 1.55 25.76 21.65
N LYS A 118 2.37 24.72 21.43
CA LYS A 118 3.80 24.92 21.16
C LYS A 118 3.96 25.46 19.75
N VAL A 119 4.15 26.76 19.63
CA VAL A 119 4.50 27.42 18.37
C VAL A 119 6.00 27.28 18.19
N PHE A 120 6.43 26.61 17.12
CA PHE A 120 7.84 26.44 16.79
C PHE A 120 8.23 27.49 15.74
N THR A 121 9.42 28.08 15.91
CA THR A 121 10.03 28.93 14.88
C THR A 121 10.59 28.09 13.72
N HIS A 122 10.85 28.72 12.57
CA HIS A 122 11.37 28.04 11.37
C HIS A 122 12.67 27.26 11.64
N GLU A 123 13.53 27.78 12.50
CA GLU A 123 14.80 27.15 12.88
C GLU A 123 14.60 25.95 13.83
N GLU A 124 13.63 26.03 14.76
CA GLU A 124 13.28 24.94 15.69
C GLU A 124 12.57 23.77 14.99
N TYR A 125 12.01 24.02 13.81
CA TYR A 125 11.34 23.01 12.99
C TYR A 125 12.31 22.02 12.31
N LYS A 126 13.63 22.32 12.27
CA LYS A 126 14.64 21.39 11.75
C LYS A 126 14.70 20.06 12.53
N ASN A 127 14.17 20.01 13.75
CA ASN A 127 14.05 18.78 14.53
C ASN A 127 12.81 17.97 14.10
N ARG A 128 13.06 16.85 13.42
CA ARG A 128 12.09 15.96 12.74
C ARG A 128 11.00 15.31 13.62
N ASN A 129 10.99 15.55 14.93
CA ASN A 129 9.99 14.97 15.83
C ASN A 129 8.75 15.86 16.03
N ASN A 130 8.72 17.06 15.45
CA ASN A 130 7.61 17.99 15.60
C ASN A 130 6.55 17.76 14.51
N LYS A 131 5.36 17.32 14.92
CA LYS A 131 4.22 17.17 14.01
C LYS A 131 3.75 18.56 13.55
N THR A 132 3.61 18.76 12.24
CA THR A 132 3.02 19.99 11.68
C THR A 132 1.62 20.21 12.22
N VAL A 133 1.35 21.39 12.76
CA VAL A 133 -0.02 21.82 13.09
C VAL A 133 -0.53 22.61 11.89
N TYR A 134 -1.49 22.03 11.16
CA TYR A 134 -2.12 22.70 10.03
C TYR A 134 -3.44 23.34 10.50
N LEU A 135 -3.54 24.66 10.36
CA LEU A 135 -4.78 25.38 10.58
C LEU A 135 -5.65 25.22 9.33
N ALA A 136 -6.51 24.20 9.34
CA ALA A 136 -7.51 24.00 8.30
C ALA A 136 -8.82 24.69 8.69
N HIS A 137 -9.46 25.34 7.71
CA HIS A 137 -10.81 25.84 7.90
C HIS A 137 -11.80 24.65 7.93
N ARG A 138 -12.95 24.80 8.58
CA ARG A 138 -13.97 23.73 8.66
C ARG A 138 -14.41 23.25 7.28
N SER A 139 -14.46 24.14 6.28
CA SER A 139 -14.76 23.80 4.90
C SER A 139 -13.74 22.84 4.28
N ASP A 140 -12.47 22.93 4.68
CA ASP A 140 -11.41 22.12 4.10
C ASP A 140 -11.60 20.65 4.50
N TYR A 141 -12.06 20.40 5.73
CA TYR A 141 -12.37 19.05 6.20
C TYR A 141 -13.63 18.42 5.59
N THR A 142 -14.61 19.23 5.19
CA THR A 142 -15.85 18.73 4.59
C THR A 142 -15.74 18.57 3.08
N THR A 143 -14.89 19.37 2.43
CA THR A 143 -14.78 19.41 0.96
C THR A 143 -13.64 18.54 0.45
N ILE A 144 -12.56 18.37 1.22
CA ILE A 144 -11.41 17.55 0.82
C ILE A 144 -11.63 16.12 1.29
N ALA A 145 -11.84 15.20 0.34
CA ALA A 145 -11.85 13.77 0.61
C ALA A 145 -10.41 13.30 0.86
N TYR A 146 -10.01 13.15 2.12
CA TYR A 146 -8.70 12.60 2.45
C TYR A 146 -8.62 11.12 2.02
N ALA A 147 -7.64 10.79 1.19
CA ALA A 147 -7.31 9.39 0.89
C ALA A 147 -6.78 8.67 2.15
N ASN A 148 -7.10 7.39 2.30
CA ASN A 148 -6.56 6.58 3.40
C ASN A 148 -5.07 6.24 3.20
N PHE A 149 -4.62 6.10 1.96
CA PHE A 149 -3.22 5.86 1.62
C PHE A 149 -2.86 6.47 0.26
N ARG A 150 -1.57 6.70 0.07
CA ARG A 150 -1.01 7.27 -1.16
C ARG A 150 -0.09 6.27 -1.82
N VAL A 151 -0.24 6.12 -3.14
CA VAL A 151 0.62 5.26 -3.97
C VAL A 151 1.61 6.15 -4.71
N PHE A 152 2.89 6.01 -4.40
CA PHE A 152 3.97 6.75 -5.03
C PHE A 152 4.55 5.97 -6.20
N ILE A 153 4.49 6.58 -7.38
CA ILE A 153 4.92 6.00 -8.65
C ILE A 153 6.15 6.76 -9.14
N PRO A 154 7.25 6.08 -9.48
CA PRO A 154 8.41 6.75 -10.08
C PRO A 154 8.07 7.29 -11.47
N GLU A 155 8.54 8.50 -11.79
CA GLU A 155 8.35 9.12 -13.11
C GLU A 155 8.96 8.32 -14.28
N SER A 156 9.95 7.47 -14.00
CA SER A 156 10.53 6.56 -15.00
C SER A 156 9.48 5.60 -15.58
N LEU A 157 8.53 5.12 -14.77
CA LEU A 157 7.45 4.23 -15.23
C LEU A 157 6.37 4.95 -16.04
N ILE A 158 6.18 6.25 -15.80
CA ILE A 158 5.27 7.10 -16.58
C ILE A 158 5.90 7.43 -17.93
N THR A 159 7.20 7.78 -17.92
CA THR A 159 7.97 8.11 -19.13
C THR A 159 8.08 6.90 -20.07
N ASN A 160 8.25 5.70 -19.50
CA ASN A 160 8.31 4.44 -20.24
C ASN A 160 6.93 3.96 -20.76
N GLN A 161 5.85 4.71 -20.52
CA GLN A 161 4.47 4.37 -20.89
C GLN A 161 3.91 3.09 -20.26
N THR A 162 4.58 2.53 -19.24
CA THR A 162 4.09 1.36 -18.50
C THR A 162 2.83 1.71 -17.69
N ILE A 163 2.75 2.95 -17.19
CA ILE A 163 1.57 3.49 -16.52
C ILE A 163 1.12 4.74 -17.28
N ILE A 164 -0.05 4.66 -17.91
CA ILE A 164 -0.64 5.77 -18.66
C ILE A 164 -1.34 6.71 -17.67
N VAL A 165 -0.98 7.98 -17.74
CA VAL A 165 -1.50 9.06 -16.88
C VAL A 165 -2.23 10.06 -17.76
N GLU A 166 -3.39 10.55 -17.30
CA GLU A 166 -4.10 11.64 -17.98
C GLU A 166 -3.26 12.93 -17.93
N PRO A 167 -3.15 13.69 -19.04
CA PRO A 167 -2.34 14.90 -19.09
C PRO A 167 -3.00 16.05 -18.31
N ASN A 168 -3.00 15.98 -16.99
CA ASN A 168 -3.25 17.14 -16.15
C ASN A 168 -1.92 17.88 -15.98
N LYS A 169 -1.88 19.13 -16.45
CA LYS A 169 -0.82 20.06 -16.06
C LYS A 169 -1.01 20.37 -14.58
N SER A 170 -0.24 19.74 -13.69
CA SER A 170 -0.28 20.14 -12.29
C SER A 170 1.04 19.91 -11.56
N VAL A 171 1.31 20.92 -10.72
CA VAL A 171 2.38 21.11 -9.74
C VAL A 171 2.75 19.79 -9.02
N GLN A 172 4.03 19.63 -8.65
CA GLN A 172 4.63 18.46 -7.94
C GLN A 172 3.87 17.94 -6.70
N SER A 173 2.83 18.63 -6.24
CA SER A 173 2.07 18.37 -5.01
C SER A 173 0.63 17.90 -5.24
N GLU A 174 0.16 17.74 -6.47
CA GLU A 174 -1.22 17.28 -6.77
C GLU A 174 -1.29 15.78 -7.13
N ALA A 175 -2.42 15.16 -6.81
CA ALA A 175 -2.66 13.75 -7.10
C ALA A 175 -2.86 13.53 -8.61
N ILE A 176 -2.27 12.45 -9.09
CA ILE A 176 -2.25 12.07 -10.51
C ILE A 176 -3.39 11.11 -10.81
N LYS A 177 -4.07 11.34 -11.94
CA LYS A 177 -5.08 10.42 -12.47
C LYS A 177 -4.42 9.42 -13.41
N VAL A 178 -4.32 8.18 -12.94
CA VAL A 178 -3.91 7.03 -13.75
C VAL A 178 -5.08 6.63 -14.64
N ALA A 179 -4.85 6.41 -15.93
CA ALA A 179 -5.90 6.02 -16.89
C ALA A 179 -6.06 4.49 -17.01
N ASN A 180 -5.07 3.72 -16.54
CA ASN A 180 -5.06 2.26 -16.69
C ASN A 180 -6.11 1.59 -15.78
N ILE A 181 -7.08 0.88 -16.38
CA ILE A 181 -8.14 0.19 -15.63
C ILE A 181 -7.61 -1.01 -14.84
N GLU A 182 -6.56 -1.68 -15.33
CA GLU A 182 -5.94 -2.83 -14.65
C GLU A 182 -5.29 -2.40 -13.35
N TYR A 183 -4.67 -1.22 -13.33
CA TYR A 183 -4.10 -0.61 -12.13
C TYR A 183 -5.17 -0.38 -11.06
N HIS A 184 -6.32 0.17 -11.47
CA HIS A 184 -7.44 0.38 -10.55
C HIS A 184 -8.06 -0.93 -10.06
N ASN A 185 -8.19 -1.94 -10.93
CA ASN A 185 -8.71 -3.26 -10.56
C ASN A 185 -7.81 -3.96 -9.54
N LEU A 186 -6.49 -3.92 -9.75
CA LEU A 186 -5.51 -4.48 -8.82
C LEU A 186 -5.58 -3.77 -7.46
N LEU A 187 -5.56 -2.44 -7.45
CA LEU A 187 -5.70 -1.68 -6.20
C LEU A 187 -7.03 -1.95 -5.51
N ASN A 188 -8.14 -2.04 -6.25
CA ASN A 188 -9.46 -2.31 -5.68
C ASN A 188 -9.60 -3.73 -5.12
N PHE A 189 -8.90 -4.71 -5.68
CA PHE A 189 -8.88 -6.07 -5.19
C PHE A 189 -8.09 -6.20 -3.88
N TYR A 190 -6.94 -5.55 -3.80
CA TYR A 190 -6.03 -5.67 -2.66
C TYR A 190 -6.24 -4.61 -1.56
N LYS A 191 -6.93 -3.49 -1.85
CA LYS A 191 -7.29 -2.52 -0.81
C LYS A 191 -8.28 -3.15 0.16
N LEU A 192 -8.14 -2.82 1.44
CA LEU A 192 -9.16 -3.15 2.43
C LEU A 192 -10.48 -2.45 2.06
N ALA A 193 -11.59 -3.18 2.15
CA ALA A 193 -12.91 -2.66 1.81
C ALA A 193 -13.17 -1.31 2.50
N GLY A 194 -13.61 -0.31 1.72
CA GLY A 194 -13.90 1.04 2.21
C GLY A 194 -12.71 2.00 2.28
N LYS A 195 -11.46 1.57 2.00
CA LYS A 195 -10.32 2.50 1.90
C LYS A 195 -10.27 3.21 0.54
N SER A 196 -10.01 4.52 0.57
CA SER A 196 -9.70 5.36 -0.60
C SER A 196 -8.20 5.51 -0.80
N TYR A 197 -7.77 5.80 -2.03
CA TYR A 197 -6.37 6.03 -2.37
C TYR A 197 -6.19 7.18 -3.35
N GLU A 198 -4.99 7.76 -3.34
CA GLU A 198 -4.50 8.74 -4.30
C GLU A 198 -3.17 8.27 -4.86
N SER A 199 -2.90 8.56 -6.14
CA SER A 199 -1.62 8.24 -6.78
C SER A 199 -0.80 9.52 -6.96
N TYR A 200 0.51 9.45 -6.72
CA TYR A 200 1.44 10.57 -6.87
C TYR A 200 2.66 10.12 -7.68
N SER A 201 3.24 11.01 -8.48
CA SER A 201 4.55 10.76 -9.09
C SER A 201 5.67 11.34 -8.24
N TYR A 202 6.85 10.75 -8.34
CA TYR A 202 8.06 11.33 -7.77
C TYR A 202 9.26 11.15 -8.70
N THR A 203 10.22 12.07 -8.59
CA THR A 203 11.54 11.97 -9.21
C THR A 203 12.57 11.46 -8.22
N SER A 204 13.48 10.59 -8.67
CA SER A 204 14.60 10.08 -7.87
C SER A 204 15.68 11.13 -7.54
N GLY A 205 15.46 12.42 -7.83
CA GLY A 205 16.48 13.48 -7.75
C GLY A 205 16.27 14.53 -6.67
N ASN A 206 15.05 14.75 -6.18
CA ASN A 206 14.79 15.84 -5.24
C ASN A 206 14.86 15.36 -3.78
N ARG A 207 16.01 15.63 -3.15
CA ARG A 207 16.09 15.85 -1.71
C ARG A 207 15.21 17.05 -1.38
N ILE A 208 14.11 16.81 -0.68
CA ILE A 208 13.40 17.84 0.08
C ILE A 208 14.10 17.94 1.44
#